data_AF-H6L5Z2-F1
#
_entry.id   AF-H6L5Z2-F1
#
_cell.length_a   1.000
_cell.length_b   1.000
_cell.length_c   1.000
_cell.angle_alpha   90.00
_cell.angle_beta   90.00
_cell.angle_gamma   90.00
#
_symmetry.space_group_name_H-M   'P 1'
#
loop_
_entity.id
_entity.type
_entity.pdbx_description
1 polymer ?
#
loop_
_entity_poly.entity_id
_entity_poly.type
_entity_poly.pdbx_seq_one_letter_code
_entity_poly.pdbx_strand_id
1 'polypeptide(L)'
;MNLRCHLFVYLIAFFCITACSNPQNTAGENSTEASSNQPQSAKEGCYHSIEKNWEERLNIAVSADRISGSGYRINQQFNDRFQLDIQGKKMKDGNYDVEVICQSKRRTNEKETQYETWSFQGNSLKIINRNTKDFIGDLSLQKVNCGANSAKDPELYDEFLGYNEGYAVVAKDGKYGLINKEGQLTIPCAYMALGAVSEGTIMYYDEQKGRHGILDVNGNILIEPIYDVITPVGQGLLGFVYEGKWGFLNTKGEIVIAPKFFNVNFFQPNPLELPFNEGLANVAIEDAKWGYINPKGEVVIPYQFMFAGPFRGGKAKVMRQGENKWIYIDKSGQCVENCN
;
A
#
# COMPACT_ATOMS: atom_id res chain seq x y z
N MET A 1 -6.87 43.05 -13.93
CA MET A 1 -5.46 42.97 -13.51
C MET A 1 -5.23 41.54 -13.04
N ASN A 2 -4.67 40.71 -13.93
CA ASN A 2 -4.54 39.26 -13.76
C ASN A 2 -3.25 38.93 -13.02
N LEU A 3 -3.33 38.17 -11.91
CA LEU A 3 -2.19 37.44 -11.37
C LEU A 3 -2.47 35.94 -11.52
N ARG A 4 -1.74 35.31 -12.44
CA ARG A 4 -1.69 33.86 -12.64
C ARG A 4 -0.83 33.25 -11.52
N CYS A 5 -1.36 32.32 -10.74
CA CYS A 5 -0.57 31.41 -9.90
C CYS A 5 -0.10 30.24 -10.78
N HIS A 6 1.22 30.11 -10.95
CA HIS A 6 1.86 29.00 -11.64
C HIS A 6 1.87 27.75 -10.74
N LEU A 7 1.17 26.70 -11.18
CA LEU A 7 1.34 25.34 -10.69
C LEU A 7 2.52 24.72 -11.46
N PHE A 8 3.61 24.37 -10.76
CA PHE A 8 4.74 23.67 -11.35
C PHE A 8 4.35 22.20 -11.57
N VAL A 9 4.10 21.84 -12.84
CA VAL A 9 4.04 20.45 -13.31
C VAL A 9 5.43 20.13 -13.87
N TYR A 10 6.15 19.21 -13.25
CA TYR A 10 7.32 18.60 -13.88
C TYR A 10 6.84 17.43 -14.74
N LEU A 11 6.76 17.69 -16.06
CA LEU A 11 6.62 16.71 -17.12
C LEU A 11 7.88 16.85 -17.99
N ILE A 12 8.73 15.83 -18.00
CA ILE A 12 9.75 15.68 -19.06
C ILE A 12 9.51 14.33 -19.70
N ALA A 13 8.88 14.36 -20.87
CA ALA A 13 8.89 13.31 -21.86
C ALA A 13 9.60 13.88 -23.11
N PHE A 14 10.51 13.11 -23.71
CA PHE A 14 11.04 13.34 -25.05
C PHE A 14 10.86 12.04 -25.85
N PHE A 15 10.03 12.11 -26.89
CA PHE A 15 9.99 11.23 -28.08
C PHE A 15 10.98 11.81 -29.13
N CYS A 16 11.52 11.18 -30.17
CA CYS A 16 11.20 10.02 -31.01
C CYS A 16 12.43 9.70 -31.93
N ILE A 17 12.68 8.40 -32.25
CA ILE A 17 12.93 7.73 -33.58
C ILE A 17 13.89 8.43 -34.59
N THR A 18 14.92 7.83 -35.23
CA THR A 18 15.00 6.66 -36.16
C THR A 18 16.46 6.32 -36.50
N ALA A 19 16.80 5.04 -36.72
CA ALA A 19 17.26 4.54 -38.03
C ALA A 19 17.58 3.03 -37.99
N CYS A 20 17.02 2.32 -38.97
CA CYS A 20 17.28 0.92 -39.30
C CYS A 20 18.67 0.70 -39.89
N SER A 21 19.27 -0.47 -39.61
CA SER A 21 20.01 -1.23 -40.63
C SER A 21 20.24 -2.67 -40.15
N ASN A 22 19.62 -3.60 -40.86
CA ASN A 22 19.98 -5.02 -40.92
C ASN A 22 21.24 -5.16 -41.81
N PRO A 23 22.10 -6.18 -41.60
CA PRO A 23 22.15 -7.21 -42.63
C PRO A 23 22.32 -8.64 -42.08
N GLN A 24 21.87 -9.56 -42.93
CA GLN A 24 21.94 -11.01 -42.79
C GLN A 24 23.38 -11.55 -42.73
N ASN A 25 23.55 -12.70 -42.07
CA ASN A 25 24.32 -13.81 -42.65
C ASN A 25 23.86 -15.17 -42.09
N THR A 26 23.87 -16.13 -43.00
CA THR A 26 23.32 -17.50 -42.96
C THR A 26 24.37 -18.57 -42.68
N ALA A 27 23.89 -19.77 -42.32
CA ALA A 27 24.55 -21.10 -42.33
C ALA A 27 25.62 -21.35 -41.27
N GLY A 28 25.79 -22.51 -40.64
CA GLY A 28 25.21 -23.87 -40.64
C GLY A 28 25.95 -24.59 -39.48
N GLU A 29 25.40 -25.58 -38.79
CA GLU A 29 25.70 -27.01 -39.01
C GLU A 29 25.13 -27.82 -37.84
N ASN A 30 24.73 -29.06 -38.13
CA ASN A 30 24.30 -30.09 -37.18
C ASN A 30 25.45 -30.52 -36.25
N SER A 31 25.15 -30.76 -34.97
CA SER A 31 25.78 -31.86 -34.23
C SER A 31 24.88 -32.36 -33.10
N THR A 32 24.52 -33.63 -33.21
CA THR A 32 23.92 -34.49 -32.19
C THR A 32 24.83 -34.68 -30.98
N GLU A 33 24.18 -35.00 -29.85
CA GLU A 33 24.70 -35.63 -28.61
C GLU A 33 25.62 -34.80 -27.70
N ALA A 34 25.08 -34.40 -26.55
CA ALA A 34 25.43 -35.02 -25.27
C ALA A 34 24.55 -34.46 -24.15
N SER A 35 23.86 -35.35 -23.45
CA SER A 35 23.30 -35.11 -22.13
C SER A 35 24.41 -34.66 -21.19
N SER A 36 24.44 -33.37 -20.84
CA SER A 36 25.15 -32.89 -19.67
C SER A 36 24.11 -32.53 -18.62
N ASN A 37 23.97 -33.38 -17.61
CA ASN A 37 23.36 -33.05 -16.33
C ASN A 37 24.07 -31.81 -15.76
N GLN A 38 23.51 -30.63 -16.03
CA GLN A 38 23.81 -29.43 -15.28
C GLN A 38 23.11 -29.57 -13.91
N PRO A 39 23.80 -29.31 -12.79
CA PRO A 39 23.15 -29.25 -11.50
C PRO A 39 22.03 -28.20 -11.56
N GLN A 40 20.82 -28.60 -11.19
CA GLN A 40 19.63 -27.75 -11.13
C GLN A 40 19.98 -26.47 -10.35
N SER A 41 19.99 -25.33 -11.06
CA SER A 41 20.45 -24.05 -10.53
C SER A 41 19.68 -23.67 -9.26
N ALA A 42 20.38 -23.02 -8.33
CA ALA A 42 19.81 -22.53 -7.09
C ALA A 42 18.52 -21.74 -7.35
N LYS A 43 17.43 -22.11 -6.66
CA LYS A 43 16.18 -21.33 -6.66
C LYS A 43 16.37 -20.16 -5.70
N GLU A 44 16.99 -19.09 -6.18
CA GLU A 44 17.06 -17.81 -5.48
C GLU A 44 15.73 -17.05 -5.65
N GLY A 45 15.33 -16.21 -4.69
CA GLY A 45 14.15 -15.36 -4.82
C GLY A 45 13.87 -14.47 -3.61
N CYS A 46 13.17 -13.36 -3.84
CA CYS A 46 12.67 -12.50 -2.77
C CYS A 46 11.24 -12.87 -2.40
N TYR A 47 10.93 -12.79 -1.10
CA TYR A 47 9.61 -13.09 -0.56
C TYR A 47 9.16 -11.95 0.33
N HIS A 48 7.89 -11.59 0.24
CA HIS A 48 7.30 -10.47 0.98
C HIS A 48 5.95 -10.89 1.58
N SER A 49 5.71 -10.47 2.82
CA SER A 49 4.40 -10.48 3.44
C SER A 49 4.16 -9.19 4.21
N ILE A 50 2.91 -8.72 4.19
CA ILE A 50 2.39 -7.76 5.17
C ILE A 50 1.21 -8.42 5.85
N GLU A 51 1.32 -8.69 7.16
CA GLU A 51 0.27 -9.32 7.95
C GLU A 51 0.07 -8.50 9.24
N LYS A 52 -1.15 -7.98 9.44
CA LYS A 52 -1.49 -7.05 10.53
C LYS A 52 -0.55 -5.83 10.55
N ASN A 53 0.29 -5.69 11.58
CA ASN A 53 1.23 -4.58 11.75
C ASN A 53 2.67 -4.96 11.35
N TRP A 54 2.87 -6.11 10.71
CA TRP A 54 4.19 -6.63 10.38
C TRP A 54 4.42 -6.68 8.88
N GLU A 55 5.54 -6.11 8.44
CA GLU A 55 6.09 -6.30 7.11
C GLU A 55 7.33 -7.18 7.21
N GLU A 56 7.42 -8.22 6.38
CA GLU A 56 8.59 -9.10 6.31
C GLU A 56 9.06 -9.23 4.87
N ARG A 57 10.35 -8.97 4.65
CA ARG A 57 11.00 -9.18 3.35
C ARG A 57 12.20 -10.09 3.51
N LEU A 58 12.24 -11.15 2.71
CA LEU A 58 13.28 -12.17 2.72
C LEU A 58 13.94 -12.21 1.34
N ASN A 59 15.25 -12.40 1.31
CA ASN A 59 16.01 -12.79 0.13
C ASN A 59 16.63 -14.15 0.42
N ILE A 60 16.15 -15.16 -0.31
CA ILE A 60 16.39 -16.56 -0.02
C ILE A 60 17.13 -17.19 -1.19
N ALA A 61 18.16 -17.98 -0.88
CA ALA A 61 18.87 -18.83 -1.82
C ALA A 61 18.72 -20.29 -1.38
N VAL A 62 18.41 -21.17 -2.33
CA VAL A 62 18.34 -22.62 -2.10
C VAL A 62 19.41 -23.30 -2.93
N SER A 63 20.35 -23.98 -2.27
CA SER A 63 21.42 -24.75 -2.92
C SER A 63 21.41 -26.19 -2.42
N ALA A 64 21.05 -27.13 -3.29
CA ALA A 64 20.92 -28.56 -2.98
C ALA A 64 20.00 -28.84 -1.76
N ASP A 65 20.59 -29.17 -0.62
CA ASP A 65 19.91 -29.46 0.65
C ASP A 65 19.98 -28.31 1.66
N ARG A 66 20.46 -27.13 1.25
CA ARG A 66 20.59 -25.95 2.11
C ARG A 66 19.72 -24.80 1.62
N ILE A 67 19.19 -24.08 2.60
CA ILE A 67 18.61 -22.76 2.40
C ILE A 67 19.47 -21.76 3.17
N SER A 68 19.73 -20.62 2.58
CA SER A 68 20.33 -19.47 3.25
C SER A 68 19.62 -18.21 2.81
N GLY A 69 19.77 -17.14 3.58
CA GLY A 69 19.18 -15.88 3.20
C GLY A 69 19.37 -14.80 4.23
N SER A 70 18.82 -13.64 3.91
CA SER A 70 18.72 -12.55 4.86
C SER A 70 17.44 -11.77 4.60
N GLY A 71 17.05 -10.95 5.55
CA GLY A 71 15.82 -10.19 5.39
C GLY A 71 15.66 -9.14 6.46
N TYR A 72 14.47 -8.58 6.52
CA TYR A 72 14.06 -7.76 7.64
C TYR A 72 12.60 -7.96 7.97
N ARG A 73 12.28 -7.73 9.26
CA ARG A 73 10.91 -7.53 9.74
C ARG A 73 10.78 -6.10 10.21
N ILE A 74 9.66 -5.46 9.88
CA ILE A 74 9.31 -4.13 10.38
C ILE A 74 7.98 -4.27 11.12
N ASN A 75 7.97 -3.85 12.37
CA ASN A 75 6.72 -3.61 13.08
C ASN A 75 6.27 -2.18 12.79
N GLN A 76 5.20 -2.03 12.00
CA GLN A 76 4.69 -0.73 11.53
C GLN A 76 4.14 0.13 12.68
N GLN A 77 3.62 -0.47 13.75
CA GLN A 77 3.05 0.26 14.90
C GLN A 77 4.13 1.03 15.69
N PHE A 78 5.33 0.44 15.84
CA PHE A 78 6.43 1.04 16.60
C PHE A 78 7.60 1.50 15.74
N ASN A 79 7.49 1.32 14.42
CA ASN A 79 8.52 1.52 13.41
C ASN A 79 9.85 0.86 13.80
N ASP A 80 9.79 -0.32 14.43
CA ASP A 80 10.97 -1.07 14.84
C ASP A 80 11.37 -2.06 13.75
N ARG A 81 12.68 -2.18 13.51
CA ARG A 81 13.23 -2.97 12.40
C ARG A 81 14.19 -4.01 12.92
N PHE A 82 13.95 -5.24 12.51
CA PHE A 82 14.74 -6.42 12.82
C PHE A 82 15.47 -6.87 11.56
N GLN A 83 16.77 -7.09 11.66
CA GLN A 83 17.55 -7.77 10.62
C GLN A 83 17.42 -9.27 10.82
N LEU A 84 17.26 -10.02 9.73
CA LEU A 84 17.20 -11.48 9.74
C LEU A 84 18.43 -12.06 9.04
N ASP A 85 19.01 -13.09 9.64
CA ASP A 85 19.95 -14.02 9.04
C ASP A 85 19.30 -15.41 9.06
N ILE A 86 19.32 -16.10 7.92
CA ILE A 86 18.50 -17.29 7.67
C ILE A 86 19.41 -18.39 7.19
N GLN A 87 19.31 -19.55 7.85
CA GLN A 87 20.00 -20.76 7.44
C GLN A 87 19.10 -21.95 7.67
N GLY A 88 19.20 -22.98 6.84
CA GLY A 88 18.41 -24.17 7.06
C GLY A 88 18.86 -25.36 6.25
N LYS A 89 18.24 -26.50 6.55
CA LYS A 89 18.54 -27.77 5.90
C LYS A 89 17.26 -28.47 5.47
N LYS A 90 17.32 -29.07 4.29
CA LYS A 90 16.23 -29.88 3.74
C LYS A 90 16.01 -31.13 4.58
N MET A 91 14.75 -31.37 4.91
CA MET A 91 14.25 -32.55 5.60
C MET A 91 13.86 -33.65 4.61
N LYS A 92 13.60 -34.86 5.12
CA LYS A 92 13.26 -36.03 4.30
C LYS A 92 11.93 -35.89 3.54
N ASP A 93 11.00 -35.10 4.08
CA ASP A 93 9.70 -34.80 3.48
C ASP A 93 9.76 -33.71 2.40
N GLY A 94 10.93 -33.12 2.17
CA GLY A 94 11.16 -32.07 1.18
C GLY A 94 11.02 -30.64 1.71
N ASN A 95 10.52 -30.45 2.94
CA ASN A 95 10.50 -29.16 3.63
C ASN A 95 11.90 -28.81 4.17
N TYR A 96 12.06 -27.63 4.75
CA TYR A 96 13.31 -27.15 5.32
C TYR A 96 13.13 -26.88 6.81
N ASP A 97 14.06 -27.35 7.62
CA ASP A 97 14.24 -26.92 9.00
C ASP A 97 15.12 -25.66 8.96
N VAL A 98 14.57 -24.53 9.41
CA VAL A 98 15.15 -23.20 9.20
C VAL A 98 15.36 -22.51 10.54
N GLU A 99 16.60 -22.10 10.75
CA GLU A 99 17.01 -21.18 11.80
C GLU A 99 16.95 -19.74 11.27
N VAL A 100 16.23 -18.88 11.99
CA VAL A 100 16.11 -17.44 11.71
C VAL A 100 16.67 -16.68 12.90
N ILE A 101 17.82 -16.05 12.72
CA ILE A 101 18.44 -15.18 13.72
C ILE A 101 17.93 -13.75 13.49
N CYS A 102 17.16 -13.26 14.45
CA CYS A 102 16.58 -11.93 14.45
C CYS A 102 17.41 -10.99 15.33
N GLN A 103 17.76 -9.82 14.83
CA GLN A 103 18.47 -8.78 15.59
C GLN A 103 17.76 -7.44 15.47
N SER A 104 17.35 -6.85 16.60
CA SER A 104 16.78 -5.49 16.60
C SER A 104 17.85 -4.45 16.26
N LYS A 105 17.53 -3.51 15.37
CA LYS A 105 18.42 -2.37 15.09
C LYS A 105 18.49 -1.37 16.25
N ARG A 106 17.47 -1.34 17.12
CA ARG A 106 17.41 -0.42 18.28
C ARG A 106 18.07 -1.02 19.52
N ARG A 107 18.00 -2.33 19.69
CA ARG A 107 18.59 -3.06 20.82
C ARG A 107 19.72 -3.95 20.33
N THR A 108 20.89 -3.35 20.11
CA THR A 108 22.02 -3.98 19.41
C THR A 108 22.54 -5.26 20.08
N ASN A 109 22.25 -5.47 21.37
CA ASN A 109 22.76 -6.59 22.16
C ASN A 109 21.77 -7.76 22.31
N GLU A 110 20.57 -7.68 21.75
CA GLU A 110 19.56 -8.74 21.81
C GLU A 110 19.45 -9.42 20.45
N LYS A 111 19.94 -10.67 20.35
CA LYS A 111 19.66 -11.59 19.24
C LYS A 111 18.68 -12.64 19.72
N GLU A 112 17.68 -12.92 18.91
CA GLU A 112 16.71 -13.97 19.15
C GLU A 112 16.81 -14.99 18.01
N THR A 113 16.93 -16.27 18.35
CA THR A 113 16.94 -17.36 17.37
C THR A 113 15.58 -18.02 17.35
N GLN A 114 15.02 -18.18 16.15
CA GLN A 114 13.75 -18.84 15.91
C GLN A 114 13.96 -20.05 15.01
N TYR A 115 13.19 -21.10 15.25
CA TYR A 115 13.21 -22.31 14.44
C TYR A 115 11.84 -22.47 13.77
N GLU A 116 11.86 -22.63 12.45
CA GLU A 116 10.68 -22.61 11.61
C GLU A 116 10.76 -23.74 10.58
N THR A 117 9.61 -24.27 10.15
CA THR A 117 9.56 -25.23 9.03
C THR A 117 9.10 -24.52 7.77
N TRP A 118 9.91 -24.54 6.73
CA TRP A 118 9.64 -23.80 5.49
C TRP A 118 9.35 -24.76 4.33
N SER A 119 8.33 -24.41 3.54
CA SER A 119 7.87 -25.16 2.39
C SER A 119 7.67 -24.23 1.19
N PHE A 120 8.32 -24.53 0.07
CA PHE A 120 8.16 -23.75 -1.16
C PHE A 120 7.03 -24.35 -2.00
N GLN A 121 6.00 -23.54 -2.27
CA GLN A 121 4.78 -23.95 -2.97
C GLN A 121 4.54 -23.00 -4.15
N GLY A 122 5.08 -23.34 -5.32
CA GLY A 122 5.03 -22.45 -6.49
C GLY A 122 5.70 -21.11 -6.18
N ASN A 123 4.90 -20.05 -6.12
CA ASN A 123 5.34 -18.68 -5.86
C ASN A 123 5.14 -18.25 -4.40
N SER A 124 4.83 -19.18 -3.51
CA SER A 124 4.68 -18.91 -2.10
C SER A 124 5.74 -19.65 -1.29
N LEU A 125 6.28 -18.98 -0.28
CA LEU A 125 7.04 -19.57 0.79
C LEU A 125 6.11 -19.70 2.00
N LYS A 126 5.71 -20.94 2.30
CA LYS A 126 4.92 -21.25 3.47
C LYS A 126 5.83 -21.52 4.66
N ILE A 127 5.62 -20.78 5.73
CA ILE A 127 6.29 -20.92 7.02
C ILE A 127 5.28 -21.55 7.98
N ILE A 128 5.63 -22.71 8.52
CA ILE A 128 4.76 -23.53 9.35
C ILE A 128 5.19 -23.38 10.81
N ASN A 129 4.21 -23.24 11.70
CA ASN A 129 4.41 -23.13 13.16
C ASN A 129 5.31 -21.95 13.59
N ARG A 130 5.19 -20.79 12.93
CA ARG A 130 5.90 -19.60 13.40
C ARG A 130 5.43 -19.27 14.82
N ASN A 131 6.40 -19.06 15.71
CA ASN A 131 6.15 -18.67 17.09
C ASN A 131 7.03 -17.47 17.45
N THR A 132 6.43 -16.29 17.33
CA THR A 132 7.03 -15.03 17.76
C THR A 132 6.16 -14.43 18.85
N LYS A 133 6.71 -13.48 19.61
CA LYS A 133 5.99 -12.82 20.72
C LYS A 133 4.59 -12.30 20.34
N ASP A 134 4.42 -11.82 19.11
CA ASP A 134 3.20 -11.16 18.65
C ASP A 134 2.42 -11.95 17.56
N PHE A 135 2.94 -13.11 17.15
CA PHE A 135 2.32 -13.95 16.13
C PHE A 135 2.65 -15.43 16.35
N ILE A 136 1.60 -16.24 16.49
CA ILE A 136 1.68 -17.71 16.52
C ILE A 136 0.80 -18.25 15.39
N GLY A 137 1.37 -19.01 14.47
CA GLY A 137 0.63 -19.66 13.39
C GLY A 137 1.45 -19.88 12.12
N ASP A 138 0.77 -20.32 11.06
CA ASP A 138 1.35 -20.42 9.73
C ASP A 138 1.37 -19.04 9.07
N LEU A 139 2.46 -18.72 8.38
CA LEU A 139 2.59 -17.52 7.55
C LEU A 139 2.90 -17.92 6.12
N SER A 140 2.33 -17.22 5.14
CA SER A 140 2.70 -17.37 3.74
C SER A 140 3.31 -16.07 3.25
N LEU A 141 4.52 -16.14 2.70
CA LEU A 141 5.13 -15.02 1.99
C LEU A 141 5.03 -15.27 0.50
N GLN A 142 4.74 -14.22 -0.25
CA GLN A 142 4.64 -14.30 -1.71
C GLN A 142 5.95 -13.91 -2.35
N LYS A 143 6.33 -14.62 -3.40
CA LYS A 143 7.51 -14.34 -4.20
C LYS A 143 7.33 -13.01 -4.94
N VAL A 144 8.32 -12.14 -4.85
CA VAL A 144 8.34 -10.78 -5.42
C VAL A 144 9.69 -10.49 -6.05
N ASN A 145 9.78 -9.46 -6.90
CA ASN A 145 11.07 -8.98 -7.38
C ASN A 145 11.87 -8.28 -6.26
N CYS A 146 13.18 -8.53 -6.24
CA CYS A 146 14.12 -7.91 -5.31
C CYS A 146 14.49 -6.48 -5.78
N GLY A 147 13.81 -5.42 -5.31
CA GLY A 147 14.34 -4.04 -5.50
C GLY A 147 15.70 -3.87 -4.77
N ALA A 148 16.74 -3.17 -5.22
CA ALA A 148 16.90 -2.13 -6.25
C ALA A 148 18.08 -2.41 -7.23
N ASN A 149 18.39 -3.67 -7.50
CA ASN A 149 19.29 -4.10 -8.58
C ASN A 149 18.75 -5.44 -9.11
N SER A 150 17.76 -5.33 -10.00
CA SER A 150 16.86 -6.38 -10.48
C SER A 150 17.51 -7.37 -11.47
N ALA A 151 18.56 -8.07 -11.04
CA ALA A 151 19.24 -9.08 -11.87
C ALA A 151 18.95 -10.53 -11.46
N LYS A 152 18.04 -10.79 -10.51
CA LYS A 152 17.96 -12.14 -9.90
C LYS A 152 16.60 -12.86 -9.90
N ASP A 153 15.48 -12.23 -10.26
CA ASP A 153 14.21 -12.99 -10.36
C ASP A 153 13.10 -12.26 -11.16
N PRO A 154 13.07 -12.38 -12.50
CA PRO A 154 12.18 -11.61 -13.36
C PRO A 154 10.73 -12.15 -13.48
N GLU A 155 10.37 -13.25 -12.80
CA GLU A 155 9.26 -14.07 -13.34
C GLU A 155 7.83 -13.65 -12.93
N LEU A 156 7.60 -12.82 -11.90
CA LEU A 156 6.23 -12.57 -11.41
C LEU A 156 5.76 -11.13 -11.39
N TYR A 157 6.28 -10.28 -10.52
CA TYR A 157 5.83 -8.89 -10.35
C TYR A 157 6.99 -7.99 -9.95
N ASP A 158 7.04 -6.80 -10.52
CA ASP A 158 8.04 -5.76 -10.26
C ASP A 158 7.80 -5.07 -8.91
N GLU A 159 6.53 -4.92 -8.52
CA GLU A 159 6.13 -4.35 -7.23
C GLU A 159 5.06 -5.21 -6.53
N PHE A 160 5.07 -5.17 -5.19
CA PHE A 160 4.09 -5.82 -4.34
C PHE A 160 3.86 -4.94 -3.11
N LEU A 161 2.63 -4.45 -2.94
CA LEU A 161 2.25 -3.42 -1.95
C LEU A 161 1.72 -4.02 -0.64
N GLY A 162 1.89 -5.32 -0.42
CA GLY A 162 1.41 -6.00 0.78
C GLY A 162 -0.06 -6.38 0.72
N TYR A 163 -0.47 -7.26 1.63
CA TYR A 163 -1.87 -7.62 1.77
C TYR A 163 -2.62 -6.58 2.60
N ASN A 164 -3.78 -6.17 2.10
CA ASN A 164 -4.83 -5.53 2.89
C ASN A 164 -6.17 -6.22 2.61
N GLU A 165 -6.93 -6.52 3.66
CA GLU A 165 -8.20 -7.26 3.57
C GLU A 165 -8.12 -8.59 2.78
N GLY A 166 -6.94 -9.20 2.73
CA GLY A 166 -6.67 -10.45 2.00
C GLY A 166 -6.37 -10.30 0.51
N TYR A 167 -6.09 -9.09 0.04
CA TYR A 167 -5.65 -8.83 -1.33
C TYR A 167 -4.40 -7.98 -1.35
N ALA A 168 -3.55 -8.16 -2.36
CA ALA A 168 -2.35 -7.35 -2.56
C ALA A 168 -2.35 -6.70 -3.93
N VAL A 169 -2.02 -5.41 -3.97
CA VAL A 169 -1.74 -4.71 -5.23
C VAL A 169 -0.34 -5.10 -5.69
N VAL A 170 -0.24 -5.49 -6.95
CA VAL A 170 1.02 -5.89 -7.60
C VAL A 170 1.22 -5.10 -8.87
N ALA A 171 2.47 -4.87 -9.27
CA ALA A 171 2.80 -4.25 -10.55
C ALA A 171 3.61 -5.20 -11.44
N LYS A 172 3.35 -5.16 -12.74
CA LYS A 172 4.14 -5.82 -13.78
C LYS A 172 4.18 -4.92 -15.00
N ASP A 173 5.38 -4.69 -15.54
CA ASP A 173 5.60 -3.87 -16.74
C ASP A 173 4.99 -2.46 -16.60
N GLY A 174 5.06 -1.90 -15.39
CA GLY A 174 4.52 -0.58 -15.05
C GLY A 174 2.98 -0.49 -14.96
N LYS A 175 2.27 -1.63 -15.00
CA LYS A 175 0.82 -1.69 -14.79
C LYS A 175 0.48 -2.45 -13.51
N TYR A 176 -0.51 -1.96 -12.79
CA TYR A 176 -0.99 -2.49 -11.52
C TYR A 176 -2.19 -3.43 -11.72
N GLY A 177 -2.21 -4.46 -10.89
CA GLY A 177 -3.29 -5.45 -10.75
C GLY A 177 -3.47 -5.85 -9.29
N LEU A 178 -4.33 -6.83 -9.04
CA LEU A 178 -4.67 -7.30 -7.70
C LEU A 178 -4.58 -8.83 -7.65
N ILE A 179 -3.97 -9.34 -6.58
CA ILE A 179 -3.95 -10.76 -6.25
C ILE A 179 -4.67 -11.04 -4.93
N ASN A 180 -5.24 -12.24 -4.77
CA ASN A 180 -5.73 -12.76 -3.50
C ASN A 180 -4.61 -13.46 -2.69
N LYS A 181 -4.93 -13.96 -1.50
CA LYS A 181 -3.99 -14.68 -0.60
C LYS A 181 -3.34 -15.91 -1.22
N GLU A 182 -4.02 -16.53 -2.17
CA GLU A 182 -3.56 -17.69 -2.94
C GLU A 182 -2.63 -17.28 -4.09
N GLY A 183 -2.38 -15.99 -4.29
CA GLY A 183 -1.53 -15.45 -5.35
C GLY A 183 -2.21 -15.40 -6.73
N GLN A 184 -3.52 -15.64 -6.79
CA GLN A 184 -4.29 -15.59 -8.03
C GLN A 184 -4.62 -14.14 -8.39
N LEU A 185 -4.40 -13.75 -9.64
CA LEU A 185 -4.84 -12.44 -10.16
C LEU A 185 -6.36 -12.37 -10.18
N THR A 186 -6.93 -11.53 -9.33
CA THR A 186 -8.36 -11.17 -9.38
C THR A 186 -8.60 -9.93 -10.22
N ILE A 187 -7.58 -9.08 -10.36
CA ILE A 187 -7.54 -7.97 -11.32
C ILE A 187 -6.24 -8.07 -12.12
N PRO A 188 -6.30 -8.21 -13.46
CA PRO A 188 -5.09 -8.22 -14.29
C PRO A 188 -4.26 -6.95 -14.15
N CYS A 189 -2.94 -7.06 -14.32
CA CYS A 189 -2.04 -5.90 -14.39
C CYS A 189 -2.30 -5.07 -15.66
N ALA A 190 -3.25 -4.14 -15.59
CA ALA A 190 -3.69 -3.32 -16.71
C ALA A 190 -3.87 -1.83 -16.36
N TYR A 191 -3.85 -1.48 -15.08
CA TYR A 191 -4.14 -0.13 -14.60
C TYR A 191 -2.84 0.66 -14.39
N MET A 192 -2.82 1.97 -14.66
CA MET A 192 -1.66 2.82 -14.29
C MET A 192 -1.52 3.03 -12.79
N ALA A 193 -2.67 3.00 -12.11
CA ALA A 193 -2.75 3.26 -10.69
C ALA A 193 -3.95 2.49 -10.14
N LEU A 194 -3.68 1.73 -9.08
CA LEU A 194 -4.67 0.96 -8.35
C LEU A 194 -4.43 1.19 -6.85
N GLY A 195 -5.46 1.60 -6.12
CA GLY A 195 -5.41 1.79 -4.68
C GLY A 195 -5.38 0.45 -3.93
N ALA A 196 -5.00 0.48 -2.66
CA ALA A 196 -5.17 -0.69 -1.78
C ALA A 196 -6.67 -1.01 -1.61
N VAL A 197 -6.99 -2.27 -1.35
CA VAL A 197 -8.36 -2.68 -1.01
C VAL A 197 -8.77 -2.02 0.30
N SER A 198 -9.96 -1.43 0.36
CA SER A 198 -10.55 -0.90 1.59
C SER A 198 -12.06 -1.10 1.56
N GLU A 199 -12.58 -1.76 2.59
CA GLU A 199 -13.99 -2.17 2.69
C GLU A 199 -14.46 -2.94 1.44
N GLY A 200 -13.60 -3.79 0.88
CA GLY A 200 -13.85 -4.55 -0.34
C GLY A 200 -13.87 -3.75 -1.65
N THR A 201 -13.47 -2.48 -1.60
CA THR A 201 -13.44 -1.57 -2.77
C THR A 201 -12.04 -1.10 -3.10
N ILE A 202 -11.82 -0.68 -4.35
CA ILE A 202 -10.50 -0.30 -4.87
C ILE A 202 -10.65 0.95 -5.73
N MET A 203 -9.88 1.99 -5.42
CA MET A 203 -9.75 3.16 -6.31
C MET A 203 -8.94 2.79 -7.54
N TYR A 204 -9.39 3.22 -8.72
CA TYR A 204 -8.59 3.15 -9.95
C TYR A 204 -8.65 4.48 -10.71
N TYR A 205 -7.65 4.71 -11.55
CA TYR A 205 -7.59 5.84 -12.47
C TYR A 205 -7.78 5.37 -13.91
N ASP A 206 -8.73 6.01 -14.62
CA ASP A 206 -8.95 5.83 -16.05
C ASP A 206 -8.17 6.90 -16.82
N GLU A 207 -7.17 6.47 -17.58
CA GLU A 207 -6.32 7.37 -18.38
C GLU A 207 -7.07 8.10 -19.48
N GLN A 208 -8.04 7.43 -20.11
CA GLN A 208 -8.76 7.99 -21.26
C GLN A 208 -9.70 9.09 -20.80
N LYS A 209 -10.33 8.91 -19.63
CA LYS A 209 -11.23 9.90 -19.04
C LYS A 209 -10.49 10.94 -18.20
N GLY A 210 -9.30 10.62 -17.70
CA GLY A 210 -8.56 11.48 -16.77
C GLY A 210 -9.26 11.62 -15.41
N ARG A 211 -9.87 10.52 -14.94
CA ARG A 211 -10.80 10.51 -13.79
C ARG A 211 -10.64 9.24 -12.96
N HIS A 212 -11.06 9.32 -11.70
CA HIS A 212 -11.02 8.19 -10.77
C HIS A 212 -12.40 7.55 -10.58
N GLY A 213 -12.41 6.22 -10.48
CA GLY A 213 -13.58 5.41 -10.19
C GLY A 213 -13.29 4.38 -9.10
N ILE A 214 -14.26 3.50 -8.85
CA ILE A 214 -14.15 2.41 -7.86
C ILE A 214 -14.45 1.06 -8.49
N LEU A 215 -13.60 0.08 -8.22
CA LEU A 215 -13.79 -1.33 -8.53
C LEU A 215 -14.14 -2.12 -7.26
N ASP A 216 -14.75 -3.29 -7.44
CA ASP A 216 -14.65 -4.36 -6.44
C ASP A 216 -13.33 -5.14 -6.60
N VAL A 217 -13.09 -6.09 -5.70
CA VAL A 217 -11.89 -6.96 -5.70
C VAL A 217 -11.77 -7.91 -6.90
N ASN A 218 -12.84 -8.06 -7.70
CA ASN A 218 -12.86 -8.84 -8.94
C ASN A 218 -12.73 -7.96 -10.19
N GLY A 219 -12.56 -6.65 -10.02
CA GLY A 219 -12.41 -5.69 -11.11
C GLY A 219 -13.73 -5.22 -11.73
N ASN A 220 -14.88 -5.50 -11.11
CA ASN A 220 -16.16 -4.95 -11.56
C ASN A 220 -16.24 -3.47 -11.20
N ILE A 221 -16.65 -2.62 -12.14
CA ILE A 221 -16.84 -1.19 -11.90
C ILE A 221 -18.07 -1.01 -11.00
N LEU A 222 -17.84 -0.52 -9.77
CA LEU A 222 -18.89 -0.11 -8.84
C LEU A 222 -19.27 1.35 -9.05
N ILE A 223 -18.28 2.20 -9.34
CA ILE A 223 -18.45 3.62 -9.62
C ILE A 223 -17.62 3.99 -10.85
N GLU A 224 -18.29 4.55 -11.85
CA GLU A 224 -17.66 5.03 -13.09
C GLU A 224 -16.61 6.11 -12.81
N PRO A 225 -15.52 6.17 -13.61
CA PRO A 225 -14.48 7.16 -13.43
C PRO A 225 -14.93 8.52 -13.96
N ILE A 226 -15.64 9.27 -13.12
CA ILE A 226 -16.16 10.62 -13.43
C ILE A 226 -15.67 11.69 -12.45
N TYR A 227 -15.02 11.30 -11.36
CA TYR A 227 -14.58 12.21 -10.30
C TYR A 227 -13.12 12.63 -10.49
N ASP A 228 -12.78 13.86 -10.06
CA ASP A 228 -11.40 14.33 -10.06
C ASP A 228 -10.55 13.45 -9.15
N VAL A 229 -11.09 13.13 -7.97
CA VAL A 229 -10.56 12.18 -6.98
C VAL A 229 -11.74 11.47 -6.34
N ILE A 230 -11.61 10.17 -6.08
CA ILE A 230 -12.53 9.41 -5.22
C ILE A 230 -11.71 8.44 -4.37
N THR A 231 -11.91 8.43 -3.06
CA THR A 231 -11.13 7.61 -2.14
C THR A 231 -11.99 7.03 -1.03
N PRO A 232 -11.73 5.79 -0.58
CA PRO A 232 -12.27 5.28 0.66
C PRO A 232 -11.92 6.18 1.84
N VAL A 233 -12.91 6.46 2.70
CA VAL A 233 -12.73 7.30 3.91
C VAL A 233 -13.18 6.57 5.19
N GLY A 234 -13.54 5.29 5.06
CA GLY A 234 -14.03 4.42 6.11
C GLY A 234 -15.51 4.62 6.46
N GLN A 235 -16.06 3.69 7.23
CA GLN A 235 -17.45 3.70 7.70
C GLN A 235 -18.48 3.60 6.55
N GLY A 236 -18.14 2.89 5.48
CA GLY A 236 -19.02 2.74 4.31
C GLY A 236 -19.13 4.00 3.44
N LEU A 237 -18.23 4.97 3.63
CA LEU A 237 -18.19 6.21 2.87
C LEU A 237 -16.96 6.28 1.97
N LEU A 238 -17.15 6.92 0.82
CA LEU A 238 -16.10 7.35 -0.10
C LEU A 238 -16.15 8.88 -0.20
N GLY A 239 -15.01 9.53 -0.02
CA GLY A 239 -14.86 10.97 -0.25
C GLY A 239 -14.55 11.20 -1.73
N PHE A 240 -15.20 12.18 -2.34
CA PHE A 240 -14.95 12.52 -3.74
C PHE A 240 -14.77 14.02 -3.94
N VAL A 241 -14.01 14.38 -4.96
CA VAL A 241 -13.88 15.76 -5.46
C VAL A 241 -14.58 15.86 -6.80
N TYR A 242 -15.50 16.82 -6.89
CA TYR A 242 -16.20 17.17 -8.12
C TYR A 242 -16.21 18.69 -8.27
N GLU A 243 -15.71 19.18 -9.40
CA GLU A 243 -15.59 20.62 -9.69
C GLU A 243 -14.84 21.38 -8.57
N GLY A 244 -13.79 20.75 -8.03
CA GLY A 244 -12.94 21.34 -6.99
C GLY A 244 -13.56 21.37 -5.58
N LYS A 245 -14.74 20.76 -5.36
CA LYS A 245 -15.37 20.67 -4.04
C LYS A 245 -15.49 19.23 -3.57
N TRP A 246 -15.27 19.03 -2.28
CA TRP A 246 -15.42 17.75 -1.61
C TRP A 246 -16.88 17.44 -1.27
N GLY A 247 -17.27 16.19 -1.56
CA GLY A 247 -18.50 15.55 -1.15
C GLY A 247 -18.23 14.13 -0.66
N PHE A 248 -19.31 13.43 -0.28
CA PHE A 248 -19.25 12.06 0.23
C PHE A 248 -20.36 11.22 -0.36
N LEU A 249 -20.04 9.99 -0.73
CA LEU A 249 -20.99 9.00 -1.23
C LEU A 249 -20.86 7.69 -0.45
N ASN A 250 -21.89 6.86 -0.50
CA ASN A 250 -21.82 5.52 0.08
C ASN A 250 -21.20 4.53 -0.93
N THR A 251 -20.88 3.31 -0.47
CA THR A 251 -20.28 2.26 -1.34
C THR A 251 -21.16 1.83 -2.52
N LYS A 252 -22.43 2.25 -2.59
CA LYS A 252 -23.34 2.03 -3.74
C LYS A 252 -23.29 3.16 -4.76
N GLY A 253 -22.48 4.20 -4.54
CA GLY A 253 -22.39 5.38 -5.41
C GLY A 253 -23.45 6.46 -5.13
N GLU A 254 -24.26 6.32 -4.08
CA GLU A 254 -25.30 7.30 -3.74
C GLU A 254 -24.67 8.47 -2.96
N ILE A 255 -24.95 9.70 -3.39
CA ILE A 255 -24.46 10.91 -2.72
C ILE A 255 -25.11 11.01 -1.33
N VAL A 256 -24.29 10.92 -0.28
CA VAL A 256 -24.70 11.16 1.12
C VAL A 256 -24.56 12.64 1.47
N ILE A 257 -23.47 13.26 1.01
CA ILE A 257 -23.20 14.68 1.21
C ILE A 257 -22.76 15.27 -0.14
N ALA A 258 -23.58 16.16 -0.68
CA ALA A 258 -23.29 16.85 -1.94
C ALA A 258 -21.96 17.62 -1.87
N PRO A 259 -21.23 17.75 -3.00
CA PRO A 259 -19.93 18.41 -3.02
C PRO A 259 -20.11 19.89 -2.68
N LYS A 260 -19.56 20.32 -1.54
CA LYS A 260 -19.71 21.69 -1.03
C LYS A 260 -18.54 22.19 -0.19
N PHE A 261 -17.65 21.29 0.23
CA PHE A 261 -16.53 21.67 1.09
C PHE A 261 -15.32 22.02 0.24
N PHE A 262 -14.67 23.11 0.58
CA PHE A 262 -13.42 23.52 -0.05
C PHE A 262 -12.27 22.59 0.34
N ASN A 263 -12.29 22.07 1.58
CA ASN A 263 -11.28 21.14 2.05
C ASN A 263 -11.86 20.15 3.07
N VAL A 264 -11.26 18.97 3.17
CA VAL A 264 -11.54 17.92 4.15
C VAL A 264 -10.19 17.42 4.66
N ASN A 265 -9.98 17.44 5.97
CA ASN A 265 -8.67 17.28 6.62
C ASN A 265 -7.68 18.41 6.25
N PHE A 266 -7.05 19.01 7.26
CA PHE A 266 -6.15 20.18 7.12
C PHE A 266 -5.02 19.96 6.10
N PHE A 267 -4.55 18.72 5.97
CA PHE A 267 -3.60 18.31 4.96
C PHE A 267 -4.36 17.50 3.93
N GLN A 268 -4.24 17.90 2.65
CA GLN A 268 -4.70 17.14 1.47
C GLN A 268 -4.61 15.65 1.75
N PRO A 269 -5.63 14.84 1.39
CA PRO A 269 -5.86 13.50 1.90
C PRO A 269 -4.53 12.75 1.96
N ASN A 270 -3.94 12.72 3.16
CA ASN A 270 -2.95 11.73 3.46
C ASN A 270 -3.76 10.42 3.40
N PRO A 271 -3.44 9.47 2.51
CA PRO A 271 -4.19 8.21 2.43
C PRO A 271 -4.18 7.43 3.76
N LEU A 272 -3.34 7.83 4.72
CA LEU A 272 -3.29 7.29 6.08
C LEU A 272 -4.16 8.04 7.10
N GLU A 273 -4.79 9.17 6.74
CA GLU A 273 -5.66 9.94 7.63
C GLU A 273 -7.09 9.99 7.09
N LEU A 274 -7.90 9.04 7.54
CA LEU A 274 -9.33 8.98 7.23
C LEU A 274 -10.04 10.27 7.69
N PRO A 275 -10.85 10.92 6.83
CA PRO A 275 -11.67 12.09 7.16
C PRO A 275 -12.48 11.97 8.43
N PHE A 276 -13.16 10.84 8.63
CA PHE A 276 -13.96 10.62 9.83
C PHE A 276 -13.13 9.95 10.91
N ASN A 277 -12.64 10.75 11.85
CA ASN A 277 -11.95 10.25 13.03
C ASN A 277 -12.86 10.36 14.27
N GLU A 278 -13.00 9.24 14.97
CA GLU A 278 -13.91 9.09 16.10
C GLU A 278 -15.35 9.60 15.85
N GLY A 279 -15.83 9.45 14.62
CA GLY A 279 -17.18 9.82 14.20
C GLY A 279 -17.35 11.26 13.71
N LEU A 280 -16.29 12.07 13.62
CA LEU A 280 -16.35 13.44 13.12
C LEU A 280 -15.27 13.70 12.06
N ALA A 281 -15.62 14.51 11.05
CA ALA A 281 -14.67 15.02 10.06
C ALA A 281 -14.55 16.53 10.15
N ASN A 282 -13.32 17.05 10.18
CA ASN A 282 -13.06 18.49 10.03
C ASN A 282 -13.12 18.88 8.55
N VAL A 283 -13.96 19.85 8.24
CA VAL A 283 -14.19 20.33 6.87
C VAL A 283 -14.16 21.85 6.82
N ALA A 284 -13.70 22.40 5.70
CA ALA A 284 -13.65 23.83 5.45
C ALA A 284 -14.65 24.24 4.37
N ILE A 285 -15.29 25.38 4.57
CA ILE A 285 -16.07 26.09 3.54
C ILE A 285 -15.19 27.10 2.78
N GLU A 286 -15.73 27.77 1.75
CA GLU A 286 -14.96 28.65 0.84
C GLU A 286 -14.13 29.75 1.54
N ASP A 287 -14.57 30.26 2.69
CA ASP A 287 -13.82 31.24 3.51
C ASP A 287 -12.65 30.63 4.30
N ALA A 288 -12.27 29.39 4.02
CA ALA A 288 -11.33 28.58 4.79
C ALA A 288 -11.69 28.44 6.28
N LYS A 289 -12.97 28.63 6.64
CA LYS A 289 -13.49 28.43 7.99
C LYS A 289 -13.76 26.96 8.22
N TRP A 290 -13.10 26.41 9.22
CA TRP A 290 -13.21 25.01 9.61
C TRP A 290 -14.30 24.79 10.65
N GLY A 291 -15.01 23.69 10.49
CA GLY A 291 -15.97 23.13 11.44
C GLY A 291 -15.91 21.61 11.39
N TYR A 292 -16.84 20.95 12.08
CA TYR A 292 -16.90 19.49 12.13
C TYR A 292 -18.28 18.98 11.74
N ILE A 293 -18.31 17.94 10.92
CA ILE A 293 -19.53 17.25 10.50
C ILE A 293 -19.51 15.78 10.95
N ASN A 294 -20.69 15.19 11.13
CA ASN A 294 -20.83 13.75 11.29
C ASN A 294 -20.96 13.03 9.92
N PRO A 295 -20.99 11.67 9.87
CA PRO A 295 -21.10 10.92 8.61
C PRO A 295 -22.37 11.18 7.80
N LYS A 296 -23.40 11.78 8.39
CA LYS A 296 -24.62 12.23 7.71
C LYS A 296 -24.49 13.64 7.11
N GLY A 297 -23.36 14.31 7.34
CA GLY A 297 -23.11 15.68 6.90
C GLY A 297 -23.73 16.75 7.78
N GLU A 298 -24.26 16.38 8.95
CA GLU A 298 -24.79 17.32 9.93
C GLU A 298 -23.64 18.04 10.63
N VAL A 299 -23.73 19.37 10.74
CA VAL A 299 -22.73 20.18 11.43
C VAL A 299 -22.83 19.96 12.93
N VAL A 300 -21.78 19.38 13.52
CA VAL A 300 -21.69 19.13 14.96
C VAL A 300 -20.99 20.29 15.65
N ILE A 301 -19.94 20.85 15.03
CA ILE A 301 -19.24 22.03 15.53
C ILE A 301 -19.22 23.08 14.41
N PRO A 302 -19.76 24.30 14.63
CA PRO A 302 -19.88 25.34 13.60
C PRO A 302 -18.55 25.72 12.94
N TYR A 303 -18.65 26.27 11.71
CA TYR A 303 -17.52 26.79 10.93
C TYR A 303 -16.94 28.07 11.53
N GLN A 304 -16.15 27.94 12.59
CA GLN A 304 -15.66 29.06 13.39
C GLN A 304 -14.13 29.08 13.58
N PHE A 305 -13.44 28.02 13.14
CA PHE A 305 -11.99 27.92 13.31
C PHE A 305 -11.25 28.36 12.05
N MET A 306 -10.11 29.02 12.24
CA MET A 306 -9.16 29.28 11.17
C MET A 306 -8.48 27.98 10.73
N PHE A 307 -8.25 27.08 11.69
CA PHE A 307 -7.66 25.77 11.46
C PHE A 307 -8.24 24.72 12.40
N ALA A 308 -8.43 23.51 11.89
CA ALA A 308 -8.94 22.38 12.67
C ALA A 308 -8.24 21.09 12.27
N GLY A 309 -7.73 20.35 13.25
CA GLY A 309 -7.24 18.98 13.08
C GLY A 309 -8.32 17.93 13.38
N PRO A 310 -8.09 16.65 13.02
CA PRO A 310 -9.02 15.57 13.33
C PRO A 310 -9.10 15.30 14.83
N PHE A 311 -10.20 14.68 15.28
CA PHE A 311 -10.33 14.20 16.65
C PHE A 311 -9.43 12.99 16.89
N ARG A 312 -8.71 12.97 18.02
CA ARG A 312 -7.94 11.82 18.52
C ARG A 312 -7.91 11.85 20.05
N GLY A 313 -8.19 10.71 20.68
CA GLY A 313 -8.32 10.62 22.14
C GLY A 313 -9.41 11.55 22.69
N GLY A 314 -10.51 11.75 21.95
CA GLY A 314 -11.62 12.62 22.36
C GLY A 314 -11.35 14.12 22.28
N LYS A 315 -10.18 14.55 21.78
CA LYS A 315 -9.82 15.97 21.63
C LYS A 315 -9.46 16.29 20.17
N ALA A 316 -9.66 17.54 19.77
CA ALA A 316 -9.15 18.06 18.50
C ALA A 316 -8.39 19.36 18.71
N LYS A 317 -7.28 19.52 17.98
CA LYS A 317 -6.44 20.73 18.03
C LYS A 317 -6.98 21.75 17.03
N VAL A 318 -7.32 22.95 17.49
CA VAL A 318 -7.93 24.00 16.65
C VAL A 318 -7.31 25.37 16.93
N MET A 319 -7.47 26.29 15.97
CA MET A 319 -7.09 27.69 16.10
C MET A 319 -8.30 28.55 15.72
N ARG A 320 -8.69 29.48 16.60
CA ARG A 320 -9.80 30.41 16.33
C ARG A 320 -9.34 31.56 15.44
N GLN A 321 -10.30 32.17 14.76
CA GLN A 321 -10.03 33.32 13.91
C GLN A 321 -9.49 34.49 14.75
N GLY A 322 -8.38 35.10 14.31
CA GLY A 322 -7.75 36.23 15.00
C GLY A 322 -6.87 35.86 16.20
N GLU A 323 -6.77 34.57 16.53
CA GLU A 323 -5.86 34.08 17.57
C GLU A 323 -4.61 33.44 16.93
N ASN A 324 -3.46 33.52 17.60
CA ASN A 324 -2.23 32.85 17.19
C ASN A 324 -1.88 31.68 18.13
N LYS A 325 -2.90 31.10 18.78
CA LYS A 325 -2.76 30.05 19.78
C LYS A 325 -3.59 28.83 19.40
N TRP A 326 -3.00 27.66 19.58
CA TRP A 326 -3.72 26.40 19.45
C TRP A 326 -4.39 26.05 20.78
N ILE A 327 -5.66 25.70 20.71
CA ILE A 327 -6.45 25.15 21.82
C ILE A 327 -6.86 23.72 21.49
N TYR A 328 -7.26 22.96 22.53
CA TYR A 328 -7.92 21.68 22.31
C TYR A 328 -9.39 21.80 22.68
N ILE A 329 -10.25 21.25 21.81
CA ILE A 329 -11.68 21.15 22.02
C ILE A 329 -12.11 19.70 22.17
N ASP A 330 -13.20 19.48 22.89
CA ASP A 330 -13.93 18.20 22.89
C ASP A 330 -14.91 18.11 21.70
N LYS A 331 -15.62 16.97 21.59
CA LYS A 331 -16.59 16.72 20.50
C LYS A 331 -17.83 17.59 20.53
N SER A 332 -18.07 18.33 21.62
CA SER A 332 -19.12 19.36 21.67
C SER A 332 -18.62 20.72 21.18
N GLY A 333 -17.31 20.86 20.95
CA GLY A 333 -16.66 22.11 20.57
C GLY A 333 -16.22 22.97 21.76
N GLN A 334 -16.37 22.47 22.99
CA GLN A 334 -15.91 23.18 24.19
C GLN A 334 -14.41 23.06 24.34
N CYS A 335 -13.75 24.16 24.69
CA CYS A 335 -12.33 24.15 24.95
C CYS A 335 -12.02 23.40 26.26
N VAL A 336 -11.08 22.47 26.20
CA VAL A 336 -10.66 21.62 27.33
C VAL A 336 -9.18 21.77 27.68
N GLU A 337 -8.39 22.45 26.85
CA GLU A 337 -6.96 22.68 27.10
C GLU A 337 -6.47 23.95 26.38
N ASN A 338 -5.56 24.68 27.04
CA ASN A 338 -4.96 25.92 26.53
C ASN A 338 -5.96 27.06 26.24
N CYS A 339 -7.09 27.09 26.94
CA CYS A 339 -8.23 27.99 26.66
C CYS A 339 -8.03 29.48 26.99
N ASN A 340 -6.98 29.81 27.76
CA ASN A 340 -6.74 31.14 28.32
C ASN A 340 -5.79 32.01 27.49
#